data_AF-A0A433PAU8-F1
#
_entry.id   AF-A0A433PAU8-F1
#
_cell.length_a   1.000
_cell.length_b   1.000
_cell.length_c   1.000
_cell.angle_alpha   90.00
_cell.angle_beta   90.00
_cell.angle_gamma   90.00
#
_symmetry.space_group_name_H-M   'P 1'
#
loop_
_entity.id
_entity.type
_entity.pdbx_description
1 polymer ?
#
loop_
_entity_poly.entity_id
_entity_poly.type
_entity_poly.pdbx_seq_one_letter_code
_entity_poly.pdbx_strand_id
1 'polypeptide(L)'
;MCQHERSLIPVLVSVPRRKLLNHPVASCSAKRNPGEMPSIMHYAYETTLHDFWRRKAKYKKNSIDEAYLRVPLGVNISFHQPNPIVKKKRKTPFIMTPKTSVPTIILLFTVLASLFCCHTADAHGHMTEPQIRLAPGDADNGLTFARAPSNNYPCAGVAPGAIVAHWQPGQTVTYKWEIGAPHQGSCFLELATNPDGTDFRVIKTDENCADAAGNGFSSTVHLPDGVTCEHCVLRWRWMAKLTGETYLDCADVSIGSQKRSIDSDLMVNKAQDYRPRGRTAW
;
A
#
# COMPACT_ATOMS: atom_id res chain seq x y z
N MET A 1 43.88 -12.51 57.71
CA MET A 1 45.15 -11.85 57.33
C MET A 1 46.11 -12.95 56.94
N CYS A 2 46.13 -13.31 55.66
CA CYS A 2 46.86 -14.44 55.09
C CYS A 2 47.32 -14.10 53.67
N GLN A 3 48.41 -14.76 53.25
CA GLN A 3 48.83 -15.14 51.89
C GLN A 3 49.83 -14.26 51.10
N HIS A 4 51.10 -14.72 51.10
CA HIS A 4 51.83 -15.36 49.96
C HIS A 4 51.01 -15.53 48.65
N GLU A 5 51.49 -15.48 47.40
CA GLU A 5 52.75 -15.90 46.79
C GLU A 5 52.75 -15.55 45.28
N ARG A 6 53.96 -15.36 44.72
CA ARG A 6 54.52 -15.79 43.41
C ARG A 6 53.77 -15.70 42.06
N SER A 7 54.54 -15.10 41.14
CA SER A 7 54.58 -15.11 39.66
C SER A 7 54.45 -16.48 38.95
N LEU A 8 53.76 -16.50 37.80
CA LEU A 8 53.95 -17.48 36.70
C LEU A 8 53.68 -16.88 35.28
N ILE A 9 54.75 -16.82 34.47
CA ILE A 9 54.97 -17.24 33.07
C ILE A 9 53.76 -17.25 32.07
N PRO A 10 53.85 -16.59 30.90
CA PRO A 10 52.99 -16.87 29.76
C PRO A 10 53.53 -18.00 28.86
N VAL A 11 52.67 -18.98 28.56
CA VAL A 11 52.91 -20.06 27.59
C VAL A 11 52.54 -19.59 26.18
N LEU A 12 53.53 -19.56 25.29
CA LEU A 12 53.36 -19.38 23.84
C LEU A 12 52.97 -20.71 23.21
N VAL A 13 51.74 -20.82 22.69
CA VAL A 13 51.30 -21.95 21.87
C VAL A 13 51.44 -21.56 20.39
N SER A 14 52.33 -22.26 19.67
CA SER A 14 52.50 -22.12 18.23
C SER A 14 51.40 -22.87 17.48
N VAL A 15 50.70 -22.19 16.57
CA VAL A 15 49.73 -22.81 15.64
C VAL A 15 50.40 -22.97 14.26
N PRO A 16 50.33 -24.14 13.60
CA PRO A 16 50.94 -24.34 12.29
C PRO A 16 50.13 -23.70 11.15
N ARG A 17 50.85 -22.93 10.30
CA ARG A 17 50.39 -22.39 9.01
C ARG A 17 49.85 -23.49 8.09
N ARG A 18 48.56 -23.45 7.77
CA ARG A 18 48.03 -24.07 6.53
C ARG A 18 48.11 -23.07 5.38
N LYS A 19 48.69 -23.55 4.27
CA LYS A 19 48.76 -22.87 2.97
C LYS A 19 47.34 -22.64 2.45
N LEU A 20 46.95 -21.38 2.30
CA LEU A 20 45.80 -20.97 1.48
C LEU A 20 46.29 -20.78 0.05
N LEU A 21 45.63 -21.48 -0.87
CA LEU A 21 45.78 -21.33 -2.32
C LEU A 21 45.23 -19.97 -2.75
N ASN A 22 46.05 -19.27 -3.53
CA ASN A 22 45.76 -17.99 -4.16
C ASN A 22 44.69 -18.16 -5.24
N HIS A 23 43.59 -17.41 -5.13
CA HIS A 23 42.80 -16.98 -6.28
C HIS A 23 42.79 -15.45 -6.32
N PRO A 24 43.13 -14.82 -7.46
CA PRO A 24 43.08 -13.37 -7.59
C PRO A 24 41.64 -12.89 -7.77
N VAL A 25 41.14 -12.11 -6.81
CA VAL A 25 39.93 -11.31 -6.99
C VAL A 25 40.37 -9.98 -7.60
N ALA A 26 40.00 -9.75 -8.86
CA ALA A 26 40.17 -8.47 -9.52
C ALA A 26 39.29 -7.42 -8.81
N SER A 27 39.97 -6.46 -8.18
CA SER A 27 39.37 -5.27 -7.59
C SER A 27 39.16 -4.22 -8.70
N CYS A 28 37.91 -3.99 -9.07
CA CYS A 28 37.50 -2.78 -9.79
C CYS A 28 36.86 -1.82 -8.78
N SER A 29 37.72 -1.04 -8.12
CA SER A 29 37.30 0.09 -7.29
C SER A 29 37.10 1.31 -8.20
N ALA A 30 35.86 1.52 -8.67
CA ALA A 30 35.47 2.76 -9.33
C ALA A 30 34.82 3.68 -8.28
N LYS A 31 35.57 4.68 -7.82
CA LYS A 31 35.03 5.84 -7.12
C LYS A 31 33.98 6.51 -8.03
N ARG A 32 32.71 6.50 -7.63
CA ARG A 32 31.69 7.40 -8.20
C ARG A 32 31.48 8.57 -7.26
N ASN A 33 31.57 9.77 -7.82
CA ASN A 33 31.23 11.01 -7.14
C ASN A 33 29.71 11.02 -6.81
N PRO A 34 29.29 11.50 -5.64
CA PRO A 34 27.89 11.76 -5.35
C PRO A 34 27.51 13.08 -6.04
N GLY A 35 26.73 13.03 -7.13
CA GLY A 35 26.30 14.27 -7.78
C GLY A 35 25.54 14.20 -9.10
N GLU A 36 25.44 13.04 -9.78
CA GLU A 36 24.73 12.97 -11.06
C GLU A 36 23.67 11.86 -11.07
N MET A 37 22.39 12.27 -11.07
CA MET A 37 21.27 11.41 -11.45
C MET A 37 21.20 11.29 -12.98
N PRO A 38 21.12 10.08 -13.56
CA PRO A 38 20.84 9.93 -14.97
C PRO A 38 19.35 10.17 -15.29
N SER A 39 19.10 10.96 -16.33
CA SER A 39 17.79 11.37 -16.85
C SER A 39 17.02 10.24 -17.54
N ILE A 40 16.71 9.16 -16.83
CA ILE A 40 15.96 8.01 -17.38
C ILE A 40 14.42 8.18 -17.24
N MET A 41 13.96 9.19 -16.50
CA MET A 41 12.52 9.42 -16.26
C MET A 41 11.72 9.98 -17.46
N HIS A 42 12.35 10.31 -18.58
CA HIS A 42 11.64 10.86 -19.73
C HIS A 42 11.09 9.83 -20.73
N TYR A 43 11.48 8.54 -20.64
CA TYR A 43 11.08 7.54 -21.64
C TYR A 43 9.85 6.69 -21.27
N ALA A 44 9.41 6.72 -20.01
CA ALA A 44 8.28 5.90 -19.56
C ALA A 44 6.90 6.56 -19.73
N TYR A 45 6.85 7.87 -19.98
CA TYR A 45 5.58 8.62 -20.07
C TYR A 45 5.01 8.70 -21.50
N GLU A 46 5.85 8.60 -22.54
CA GLU A 46 5.37 8.70 -23.93
C GLU A 46 4.76 7.40 -24.48
N THR A 47 5.14 6.23 -23.95
CA THR A 47 4.66 4.94 -24.48
C THR A 47 3.25 4.59 -24.02
N THR A 48 2.81 5.06 -22.84
CA THR A 48 1.49 4.74 -22.28
C THR A 48 0.36 5.56 -22.91
N LEU A 49 0.60 6.83 -23.26
CA LEU A 49 -0.41 7.67 -23.93
C LEU A 49 -0.66 7.23 -25.38
N HIS A 50 0.40 6.83 -26.11
CA HIS A 50 0.28 6.42 -27.50
C HIS A 50 -0.46 5.07 -27.66
N ASP A 51 -0.29 4.14 -26.71
CA ASP A 51 -1.00 2.86 -26.70
C ASP A 51 -2.47 2.97 -26.26
N PHE A 52 -2.79 3.93 -25.38
CA PHE A 52 -4.17 4.22 -24.98
C PHE A 52 -5.02 4.70 -26.18
N TRP A 53 -4.46 5.57 -27.04
CA TRP A 53 -5.16 6.06 -28.24
C TRP A 53 -5.32 4.98 -29.33
N ARG A 54 -4.35 4.07 -29.53
CA ARG A 54 -4.51 2.94 -30.47
C ARG A 54 -5.62 1.98 -30.06
N ARG A 55 -5.82 1.74 -28.75
CA ARG A 55 -6.86 0.83 -28.27
C ARG A 55 -8.27 1.40 -28.46
N LYS A 56 -8.48 2.72 -28.30
CA LYS A 56 -9.79 3.34 -28.61
C LYS A 56 -10.13 3.37 -30.10
N ALA A 57 -9.16 3.49 -30.99
CA ALA A 57 -9.42 3.43 -32.43
C ALA A 57 -9.90 2.05 -32.91
N LYS A 58 -9.52 0.97 -32.20
CA LYS A 58 -9.92 -0.40 -32.55
C LYS A 58 -11.33 -0.78 -32.07
N TYR A 59 -11.86 -0.09 -31.04
CA TYR A 59 -13.17 -0.40 -30.47
C TYR A 59 -14.35 0.27 -31.19
N LYS A 60 -14.09 1.23 -32.09
CA LYS A 60 -15.16 1.95 -32.82
C LYS A 60 -15.60 1.29 -34.13
N LYS A 61 -15.08 0.09 -34.47
CA LYS A 61 -15.39 -0.57 -35.76
C LYS A 61 -16.40 -1.73 -35.68
N ASN A 62 -16.71 -2.27 -34.49
CA ASN A 62 -17.53 -3.49 -34.36
C ASN A 62 -18.67 -3.38 -33.33
N SER A 63 -19.54 -2.37 -33.41
CA SER A 63 -20.78 -2.40 -32.62
C SER A 63 -21.87 -1.56 -33.28
N ILE A 64 -22.50 -2.14 -34.30
CA ILE A 64 -23.89 -1.84 -34.66
C ILE A 64 -24.50 -3.19 -35.06
N ASP A 65 -24.88 -3.99 -34.07
CA ASP A 65 -25.88 -5.04 -34.25
C ASP A 65 -27.04 -4.69 -33.32
N GLU A 66 -28.17 -4.34 -33.92
CA GLU A 66 -29.44 -4.10 -33.25
C GLU A 66 -29.91 -5.38 -32.55
N ALA A 67 -29.92 -5.38 -31.23
CA ALA A 67 -30.65 -6.36 -30.44
C ALA A 67 -32.04 -5.81 -30.10
N TYR A 68 -33.06 -6.30 -30.81
CA TYR A 68 -34.46 -6.15 -30.46
C TYR A 68 -34.74 -6.81 -29.09
N LEU A 69 -34.97 -6.00 -28.06
CA LEU A 69 -35.54 -6.44 -26.78
C LEU A 69 -37.07 -6.35 -26.85
N ARG A 70 -37.73 -7.50 -27.06
CA ARG A 70 -39.17 -7.65 -26.79
C ARG A 70 -39.38 -7.76 -25.28
N VAL A 71 -40.08 -6.78 -24.69
CA VAL A 71 -40.64 -6.87 -23.34
C VAL A 71 -42.15 -7.07 -23.47
N PRO A 72 -42.75 -8.11 -22.87
CA PRO A 72 -44.20 -8.27 -22.84
C PRO A 72 -44.73 -7.73 -21.51
N LEU A 73 -45.15 -6.47 -21.45
CA LEU A 73 -45.97 -5.98 -20.34
C LEU A 73 -47.08 -5.08 -20.88
N GLY A 74 -48.30 -5.61 -20.78
CA GLY A 74 -49.53 -4.92 -21.12
C GLY A 74 -49.88 -3.84 -20.10
N VAL A 75 -49.37 -2.63 -20.32
CA VAL A 75 -49.82 -1.42 -19.64
C VAL A 75 -50.27 -0.42 -20.69
N ASN A 76 -51.58 -0.21 -20.79
CA ASN A 76 -52.16 0.86 -21.60
C ASN A 76 -51.93 2.20 -20.87
N ILE A 77 -50.97 2.99 -21.34
CA ILE A 77 -50.81 4.39 -20.93
C ILE A 77 -51.54 5.25 -21.97
N SER A 78 -52.68 5.81 -21.58
CA SER A 78 -53.46 6.73 -22.41
C SER A 78 -52.86 8.14 -22.27
N PHE A 79 -52.25 8.65 -23.34
CA PHE A 79 -51.73 10.02 -23.40
C PHE A 79 -52.84 10.98 -23.82
N HIS A 80 -53.23 11.86 -22.90
CA HIS A 80 -54.15 12.96 -23.19
C HIS A 80 -53.41 14.04 -23.99
N GLN A 81 -53.75 14.24 -25.26
CA GLN A 81 -53.20 15.32 -26.06
C GLN A 81 -53.78 16.68 -25.59
N PRO A 82 -52.95 17.68 -25.25
CA PRO A 82 -53.43 19.02 -24.97
C PRO A 82 -53.85 19.75 -26.27
N ASN A 83 -54.94 20.50 -26.16
CA ASN A 83 -55.55 21.27 -27.24
C ASN A 83 -54.57 22.28 -27.90
N PRO A 84 -54.71 22.54 -29.21
CA PRO A 84 -53.89 23.51 -29.92
C PRO A 84 -54.18 24.94 -29.47
N ILE A 85 -53.19 25.60 -28.84
CA ILE A 85 -53.23 27.02 -28.49
C ILE A 85 -53.01 27.85 -29.76
N VAL A 86 -54.07 28.54 -30.22
CA VAL A 86 -54.03 29.52 -31.30
C VAL A 86 -53.26 30.77 -30.84
N LYS A 87 -52.00 30.90 -31.27
CA LYS A 87 -51.18 32.09 -31.00
C LYS A 87 -51.49 33.22 -32.00
N LYS A 88 -52.17 34.27 -31.55
CA LYS A 88 -52.34 35.53 -32.31
C LYS A 88 -50.97 36.22 -32.49
N LYS A 89 -50.53 36.40 -33.73
CA LYS A 89 -49.33 37.17 -34.11
C LYS A 89 -49.55 38.66 -33.85
N ARG A 90 -48.97 39.20 -32.76
CA ARG A 90 -48.76 40.64 -32.58
C ARG A 90 -47.51 41.04 -33.35
N LYS A 91 -47.64 41.97 -34.30
CA LYS A 91 -46.50 42.61 -34.99
C LYS A 91 -45.88 43.62 -34.03
N THR A 92 -44.72 43.30 -33.47
CA THR A 92 -43.89 44.26 -32.73
C THR A 92 -42.93 44.98 -33.68
N PRO A 93 -42.68 46.28 -33.48
CA PRO A 93 -41.75 47.05 -34.30
C PRO A 93 -40.32 46.55 -34.12
N PHE A 94 -39.64 46.43 -35.27
CA PHE A 94 -38.28 45.93 -35.41
C PHE A 94 -37.28 47.01 -34.96
N ILE A 95 -36.77 46.87 -33.73
CA ILE A 95 -35.66 47.69 -33.23
C ILE A 95 -34.36 46.99 -33.64
N MET A 96 -33.56 47.63 -34.50
CA MET A 96 -32.24 47.15 -34.89
C MET A 96 -31.28 47.28 -33.70
N THR A 97 -31.00 46.17 -33.03
CA THR A 97 -29.90 46.08 -32.08
C THR A 97 -28.59 45.73 -32.81
N PRO A 98 -27.45 46.29 -32.37
CA PRO A 98 -26.16 46.03 -32.99
C PRO A 98 -25.78 44.55 -32.87
N LYS A 99 -25.37 43.94 -33.99
CA LYS A 99 -24.86 42.56 -34.08
C LYS A 99 -23.53 42.45 -33.33
N THR A 100 -23.57 42.28 -32.02
CA THR A 100 -22.39 41.79 -31.28
C THR A 100 -22.24 40.30 -31.56
N SER A 101 -21.03 39.88 -31.93
CA SER A 101 -20.70 38.48 -32.22
C SER A 101 -20.73 37.65 -30.92
N VAL A 102 -21.91 37.15 -30.58
CA VAL A 102 -22.13 36.26 -29.44
C VAL A 102 -21.43 34.87 -29.52
N PRO A 103 -21.06 34.27 -30.69
CA PRO A 103 -20.59 32.88 -30.70
C PRO A 103 -19.19 32.68 -30.07
N THR A 104 -18.35 33.71 -30.03
CA THR A 104 -16.95 33.56 -29.58
C THR A 104 -16.83 33.46 -28.04
N ILE A 105 -17.68 34.16 -27.29
CA ILE A 105 -17.64 34.16 -25.82
C ILE A 105 -18.13 32.80 -25.28
N ILE A 106 -19.18 32.23 -25.86
CA ILE A 106 -19.72 30.92 -25.44
C ILE A 106 -18.72 29.79 -25.72
N LEU A 107 -17.98 29.86 -26.84
CA LEU A 107 -16.94 28.88 -27.15
C LEU A 107 -15.77 28.97 -26.15
N LEU A 108 -15.37 30.18 -25.75
CA LEU A 108 -14.30 30.37 -24.77
C LEU A 108 -14.68 29.82 -23.39
N PHE A 109 -15.91 30.06 -22.94
CA PHE A 109 -16.40 29.54 -21.65
C PHE A 109 -16.55 28.01 -21.64
N THR A 110 -16.94 27.39 -22.76
CA THR A 110 -17.04 25.92 -22.87
C THR A 110 -15.68 25.24 -22.92
N VAL A 111 -14.68 25.86 -23.57
CA VAL A 111 -13.29 25.37 -23.54
C VAL A 111 -12.68 25.54 -22.15
N LEU A 112 -12.86 26.68 -21.48
CA LEU A 112 -12.37 26.87 -20.11
C LEU A 112 -13.02 25.89 -19.11
N ALA A 113 -14.34 25.68 -19.20
CA ALA A 113 -15.05 24.76 -18.31
C ALA A 113 -14.63 23.29 -18.50
N SER A 114 -14.33 22.87 -19.74
CA SER A 114 -13.84 21.50 -19.99
C SER A 114 -12.39 21.28 -19.53
N LEU A 115 -11.54 22.32 -19.56
CA LEU A 115 -10.20 22.26 -18.98
C LEU A 115 -10.21 22.13 -17.45
N PHE A 116 -11.22 22.67 -16.77
CA PHE A 116 -11.38 22.52 -15.32
C PHE A 116 -11.94 21.15 -14.89
N CYS A 117 -12.51 20.35 -15.80
CA CYS A 117 -13.01 19.01 -15.47
C CYS A 117 -11.96 17.91 -15.50
N CYS A 118 -10.71 18.20 -15.90
CA CYS A 118 -9.59 17.29 -15.74
C CYS A 118 -9.05 17.33 -14.29
N HIS A 119 -9.92 17.11 -13.31
CA HIS A 119 -9.44 16.69 -12.00
C HIS A 119 -8.82 15.31 -12.18
N THR A 120 -7.53 15.22 -11.88
CA THR A 120 -6.78 13.98 -11.76
C THR A 120 -7.54 13.09 -10.79
N ALA A 121 -8.27 12.12 -11.32
CA ALA A 121 -8.88 11.09 -10.50
C ALA A 121 -7.73 10.30 -9.89
N ASP A 122 -7.45 10.56 -8.62
CA ASP A 122 -6.37 9.92 -7.89
C ASP A 122 -6.83 8.51 -7.50
N ALA A 123 -6.59 7.57 -8.42
CA ALA A 123 -6.92 6.16 -8.27
C ALA A 123 -5.88 5.45 -7.40
N HIS A 124 -5.99 5.62 -6.08
CA HIS A 124 -4.94 5.24 -5.15
C HIS A 124 -5.51 4.59 -3.88
N GLY A 125 -4.73 3.72 -3.24
CA GLY A 125 -5.07 3.12 -1.96
C GLY A 125 -3.84 2.52 -1.31
N HIS A 126 -3.72 2.66 0.01
CA HIS A 126 -2.58 2.11 0.73
C HIS A 126 -2.90 1.78 2.20
N MET A 127 -2.14 0.86 2.79
CA MET A 127 -2.17 0.55 4.22
C MET A 127 -1.49 1.67 5.02
N THR A 128 -2.18 2.20 6.02
CA THR A 128 -1.70 3.29 6.88
C THR A 128 -1.20 2.81 8.23
N GLU A 129 -1.69 1.67 8.73
CA GLU A 129 -1.22 1.05 9.97
C GLU A 129 -1.17 -0.48 9.84
N PRO A 130 -0.08 -1.14 10.28
CA PRO A 130 1.18 -0.56 10.77
C PRO A 130 1.92 0.26 9.70
N GLN A 131 2.90 1.08 10.12
CA GLN A 131 3.66 1.92 9.20
C GLN A 131 4.33 1.09 8.10
N ILE A 132 4.06 1.44 6.84
CA ILE A 132 4.58 0.73 5.68
C ILE A 132 6.03 1.11 5.37
N ARG A 133 6.70 0.23 4.62
CA ARG A 133 7.96 0.53 3.94
C ARG A 133 7.72 1.67 2.95
N LEU A 134 8.62 2.65 2.96
CA LEU A 134 8.57 3.76 2.01
C LEU A 134 9.84 3.76 1.16
N ALA A 135 9.68 4.00 -0.14
CA ALA A 135 10.82 4.29 -0.99
C ALA A 135 11.49 5.60 -0.52
N PRO A 136 12.81 5.77 -0.70
CA PRO A 136 13.49 7.02 -0.33
C PRO A 136 12.81 8.24 -0.98
N GLY A 137 12.41 9.21 -0.16
CA GLY A 137 11.72 10.44 -0.59
C GLY A 137 10.22 10.31 -0.85
N ASP A 138 9.64 9.12 -0.71
CA ASP A 138 8.21 8.93 -1.01
C ASP A 138 7.28 9.65 -0.01
N ALA A 139 7.68 9.68 1.27
CA ALA A 139 6.97 10.44 2.30
C ALA A 139 6.85 11.94 1.95
N ASP A 140 7.93 12.53 1.42
CA ASP A 140 8.00 13.94 1.05
C ASP A 140 7.24 14.24 -0.25
N ASN A 141 6.97 13.20 -1.04
CA ASN A 141 6.26 13.28 -2.32
C ASN A 141 4.81 12.78 -2.22
N GLY A 142 4.17 12.95 -1.05
CA GLY A 142 2.76 12.63 -0.86
C GLY A 142 2.42 11.15 -1.02
N LEU A 143 3.39 10.25 -0.79
CA LEU A 143 3.25 8.79 -0.88
C LEU A 143 2.93 8.30 -2.30
N THR A 144 3.43 8.97 -3.33
CA THR A 144 3.17 8.64 -4.74
C THR A 144 3.50 7.18 -5.08
N PHE A 145 4.56 6.60 -4.51
CA PHE A 145 4.91 5.19 -4.76
C PHE A 145 4.07 4.21 -3.95
N ALA A 146 3.91 4.43 -2.65
CA ALA A 146 3.10 3.57 -1.79
C ALA A 146 1.62 3.50 -2.23
N ARG A 147 1.09 4.62 -2.70
CA ARG A 147 -0.31 4.72 -3.13
C ARG A 147 -0.56 4.12 -4.51
N ALA A 148 0.48 3.93 -5.32
CA ALA A 148 0.35 3.57 -6.73
C ALA A 148 0.19 2.05 -6.93
N PRO A 149 -0.49 1.64 -8.01
CA PRO A 149 -0.54 0.24 -8.37
C PRO A 149 0.86 -0.27 -8.75
N SER A 150 1.18 -1.50 -8.35
CA SER A 150 2.48 -2.13 -8.60
C SER A 150 2.36 -3.63 -8.85
N ASN A 151 3.13 -4.10 -9.83
CA ASN A 151 3.34 -5.53 -10.11
C ASN A 151 4.68 -6.05 -9.57
N ASN A 152 5.42 -5.22 -8.83
CA ASN A 152 6.73 -5.57 -8.29
C ASN A 152 6.57 -6.29 -6.94
N TYR A 153 6.34 -7.60 -6.99
CA TYR A 153 6.26 -8.42 -5.79
C TYR A 153 7.61 -8.54 -5.06
N PRO A 154 7.62 -8.72 -3.72
CA PRO A 154 6.43 -8.80 -2.88
C PRO A 154 5.88 -7.45 -2.37
N CYS A 155 6.68 -6.39 -2.37
CA CYS A 155 6.43 -5.15 -1.62
C CYS A 155 6.62 -3.90 -2.50
N ALA A 156 6.04 -3.91 -3.69
CA ALA A 156 6.23 -2.88 -4.73
C ALA A 156 7.70 -2.61 -5.13
N GLY A 157 8.63 -3.51 -4.81
CA GLY A 157 10.07 -3.33 -5.00
C GLY A 157 10.76 -2.52 -3.89
N VAL A 158 10.06 -2.18 -2.81
CA VAL A 158 10.62 -1.46 -1.67
C VAL A 158 11.38 -2.44 -0.75
N ALA A 159 12.65 -2.11 -0.49
CA ALA A 159 13.54 -2.91 0.34
C ALA A 159 13.06 -3.03 1.79
N PRO A 160 13.43 -4.09 2.52
CA PRO A 160 13.13 -4.23 3.94
C PRO A 160 13.52 -3.01 4.79
N GLY A 161 12.63 -2.62 5.69
CA GLY A 161 12.79 -1.48 6.60
C GLY A 161 12.99 -1.91 8.06
N ALA A 162 12.85 -0.94 8.96
CA ALA A 162 12.88 -1.17 10.40
C ALA A 162 11.60 -1.87 10.88
N ILE A 163 11.71 -2.68 11.94
CA ILE A 163 10.55 -3.27 12.61
C ILE A 163 9.71 -2.15 13.24
N VAL A 164 8.49 -1.97 12.77
CA VAL A 164 7.57 -0.90 13.20
C VAL A 164 6.58 -1.36 14.26
N ALA A 165 6.43 -2.67 14.47
CA ALA A 165 5.52 -3.23 15.47
C ALA A 165 6.04 -4.53 16.07
N HIS A 166 5.73 -4.74 17.35
CA HIS A 166 6.06 -5.94 18.09
C HIS A 166 4.77 -6.59 18.61
N TRP A 167 4.51 -7.81 18.19
CA TRP A 167 3.30 -8.56 18.51
C TRP A 167 3.60 -9.90 19.16
N GLN A 168 2.54 -10.52 19.67
CA GLN A 168 2.55 -11.84 20.27
C GLN A 168 1.80 -12.84 19.36
N PRO A 169 2.21 -14.13 19.33
CA PRO A 169 1.45 -15.18 18.68
C PRO A 169 0.02 -15.21 19.23
N GLY A 170 -0.96 -15.40 18.36
CA GLY A 170 -2.38 -15.38 18.75
C GLY A 170 -2.91 -14.00 19.16
N GLN A 171 -2.15 -12.93 18.98
CA GLN A 171 -2.65 -11.58 19.25
C GLN A 171 -3.62 -11.15 18.14
N THR A 172 -4.75 -10.56 18.52
CA THR A 172 -5.58 -9.79 17.60
C THR A 172 -4.95 -8.42 17.38
N VAL A 173 -4.62 -8.09 16.13
CA VAL A 173 -4.02 -6.80 15.75
C VAL A 173 -4.97 -6.03 14.85
N THR A 174 -4.94 -4.70 14.96
CA THR A 174 -5.68 -3.80 14.09
C THR A 174 -4.76 -3.34 12.97
N TYR A 175 -5.28 -3.31 11.75
CA TYR A 175 -4.65 -2.66 10.60
C TYR A 175 -5.60 -1.64 10.00
N LYS A 176 -5.03 -0.61 9.39
CA LYS A 176 -5.78 0.50 8.78
C LYS A 176 -5.31 0.75 7.37
N TRP A 177 -6.22 1.26 6.55
CA TRP A 177 -5.94 1.65 5.17
C TRP A 177 -6.77 2.86 4.77
N GLU A 178 -6.45 3.42 3.62
CA GLU A 178 -7.22 4.45 2.96
C GLU A 178 -7.39 4.13 1.48
N ILE A 179 -8.46 4.66 0.88
CA ILE A 179 -8.81 4.50 -0.53
C ILE A 179 -9.17 5.89 -1.07
N GLY A 180 -8.39 6.37 -2.03
CA GLY A 180 -8.63 7.62 -2.77
C GLY A 180 -9.70 7.45 -3.84
N ALA A 181 -9.61 6.40 -4.67
CA ALA A 181 -10.67 6.03 -5.61
C ALA A 181 -11.13 4.58 -5.43
N PRO A 182 -12.43 4.34 -5.21
CA PRO A 182 -12.95 3.01 -4.93
C PRO A 182 -13.11 2.22 -6.23
N HIS A 183 -12.07 1.46 -6.59
CA HIS A 183 -12.11 0.51 -7.71
C HIS A 183 -12.68 -0.86 -7.33
N GLN A 184 -13.36 -0.94 -6.18
CA GLN A 184 -13.94 -2.17 -5.62
C GLN A 184 -12.92 -3.29 -5.47
N GLY A 185 -13.39 -4.43 -4.98
CA GLY A 185 -12.58 -5.63 -4.88
C GLY A 185 -11.98 -5.84 -3.51
N SER A 186 -11.16 -6.87 -3.42
CA SER A 186 -10.80 -7.47 -2.15
C SER A 186 -9.39 -7.09 -1.73
N CYS A 187 -9.23 -6.93 -0.42
CA CYS A 187 -7.95 -6.78 0.23
C CYS A 187 -7.57 -8.10 0.90
N PHE A 188 -6.28 -8.41 0.84
CA PHE A 188 -5.67 -9.56 1.45
C PHE A 188 -4.62 -9.05 2.43
N LEU A 189 -4.68 -9.53 3.66
CA LEU A 189 -3.60 -9.37 4.61
C LEU A 189 -2.81 -10.68 4.63
N GLU A 190 -1.52 -10.58 4.38
CA GLU A 190 -0.63 -11.72 4.19
C GLU A 190 0.58 -11.59 5.12
N LEU A 191 1.04 -12.70 5.67
CA LEU A 191 2.19 -12.74 6.58
C LEU A 191 3.28 -13.63 5.99
N ALA A 192 4.50 -13.11 5.95
CA ALA A 192 5.73 -13.84 5.69
C ALA A 192 6.58 -13.87 6.97
N THR A 193 7.24 -14.99 7.23
CA THR A 193 8.04 -15.21 8.45
C THR A 193 9.54 -14.92 8.26
N ASN A 194 9.91 -14.37 7.09
CA ASN A 194 11.25 -13.91 6.75
C ASN A 194 11.19 -12.48 6.17
N PRO A 195 12.28 -11.69 6.33
CA PRO A 195 12.35 -10.30 5.87
C PRO A 195 12.21 -10.12 4.35
N ASP A 196 12.59 -11.16 3.58
CA ASP A 196 12.56 -11.16 2.12
C ASP A 196 11.15 -11.37 1.54
N GLY A 197 10.18 -11.79 2.35
CA GLY A 197 8.80 -11.96 1.92
C GLY A 197 8.59 -13.13 0.95
N THR A 198 9.31 -14.23 1.11
CA THR A 198 9.25 -15.36 0.17
C THR A 198 8.18 -16.40 0.49
N ASP A 199 7.60 -16.37 1.69
CA ASP A 199 6.73 -17.43 2.22
C ASP A 199 5.32 -16.93 2.62
N PHE A 200 4.82 -15.88 1.98
CA PHE A 200 3.52 -15.28 2.34
C PHE A 200 2.38 -16.31 2.46
N ARG A 201 1.56 -16.11 3.49
CA ARG A 201 0.29 -16.81 3.71
C ARG A 201 -0.80 -15.79 3.97
N VAL A 202 -1.95 -15.94 3.33
CA VAL A 202 -3.13 -15.11 3.60
C VAL A 202 -3.62 -15.42 5.01
N ILE A 203 -3.68 -14.40 5.86
CA ILE A 203 -4.21 -14.48 7.23
C ILE A 203 -5.58 -13.80 7.37
N LYS A 204 -5.94 -12.94 6.43
CA LYS A 204 -7.25 -12.26 6.39
C LYS A 204 -7.61 -11.86 4.96
N THR A 205 -8.90 -11.93 4.64
CA THR A 205 -9.49 -11.39 3.41
C THR A 205 -10.63 -10.45 3.80
N ASP A 206 -10.64 -9.25 3.22
CA ASP A 206 -11.76 -8.32 3.27
C ASP A 206 -12.32 -8.14 1.85
N GLU A 207 -13.49 -8.71 1.57
CA GLU A 207 -14.01 -8.82 0.20
C GLU A 207 -14.31 -7.47 -0.47
N ASN A 208 -14.69 -6.46 0.34
CA ASN A 208 -15.22 -5.17 -0.08
C ASN A 208 -14.43 -3.98 0.50
N CYS A 209 -13.13 -4.15 0.70
CA CYS A 209 -12.30 -3.15 1.39
C CYS A 209 -12.18 -1.80 0.66
N ALA A 210 -12.52 -1.77 -0.64
CA ALA A 210 -12.38 -0.61 -1.52
C ALA A 210 -13.68 -0.26 -2.25
N ASP A 211 -14.83 -0.55 -1.65
CA ASP A 211 -16.15 -0.17 -2.19
C ASP A 211 -16.51 1.31 -1.95
N ALA A 212 -15.74 1.99 -1.09
CA ALA A 212 -15.89 3.41 -0.80
C ALA A 212 -14.54 4.13 -0.75
N ALA A 213 -14.52 5.41 -1.14
CA ALA A 213 -13.40 6.30 -0.88
C ALA A 213 -13.43 6.73 0.59
N GLY A 214 -12.26 6.94 1.18
CA GLY A 214 -12.15 7.42 2.54
C GLY A 214 -10.79 7.16 3.17
N ASN A 215 -10.61 7.77 4.33
CA ASN A 215 -9.42 7.62 5.15
C ASN A 215 -9.81 6.87 6.43
N GLY A 216 -8.86 6.11 7.00
CA GLY A 216 -9.04 5.49 8.31
C GLY A 216 -9.99 4.28 8.32
N PHE A 217 -10.14 3.58 7.19
CA PHE A 217 -10.72 2.25 7.23
C PHE A 217 -9.89 1.36 8.14
N SER A 218 -10.54 0.46 8.87
CA SER A 218 -9.85 -0.41 9.82
C SER A 218 -10.53 -1.77 9.91
N SER A 219 -9.73 -2.77 10.22
CA SER A 219 -10.18 -4.13 10.47
C SER A 219 -9.21 -4.80 11.43
N THR A 220 -9.56 -5.99 11.88
CA THR A 220 -8.73 -6.77 12.82
C THR A 220 -8.42 -8.14 12.25
N VAL A 221 -7.25 -8.67 12.62
CA VAL A 221 -6.82 -10.02 12.28
C VAL A 221 -6.28 -10.72 13.52
N HIS A 222 -6.62 -11.99 13.68
CA HIS A 222 -6.00 -12.88 14.67
C HIS A 222 -4.70 -13.43 14.08
N LEU A 223 -3.55 -13.10 14.68
CA LEU A 223 -2.28 -13.68 14.24
C LEU A 223 -2.28 -15.19 14.50
N PRO A 224 -1.68 -16.02 13.61
CA PRO A 224 -1.67 -17.46 13.83
C PRO A 224 -1.00 -17.85 15.15
N ASP A 225 -1.63 -18.79 15.86
CA ASP A 225 -1.07 -19.31 17.11
C ASP A 225 0.26 -20.02 16.84
N GLY A 226 1.25 -19.79 17.70
CA GLY A 226 2.56 -20.43 17.61
C GLY A 226 3.48 -19.91 16.50
N VAL A 227 3.05 -18.98 15.65
CA VAL A 227 3.95 -18.32 14.68
C VAL A 227 4.78 -17.28 15.40
N THR A 228 6.11 -17.40 15.31
CA THR A 228 7.08 -16.45 15.84
C THR A 228 8.11 -16.07 14.79
N CYS A 229 8.59 -14.84 14.84
CA CYS A 229 9.63 -14.32 13.96
C CYS A 229 10.28 -13.08 14.59
N GLU A 230 11.60 -12.96 14.45
CA GLU A 230 12.31 -11.73 14.80
C GLU A 230 12.04 -10.63 13.76
N HIS A 231 11.87 -11.02 12.49
CA HIS A 231 11.58 -10.12 11.38
C HIS A 231 10.60 -10.79 10.40
N CYS A 232 9.32 -10.45 10.56
CA CYS A 232 8.24 -10.79 9.65
C CYS A 232 7.91 -9.63 8.71
N VAL A 233 7.21 -9.96 7.63
CA VAL A 233 6.60 -8.96 6.74
C VAL A 233 5.10 -9.16 6.72
N LEU A 234 4.36 -8.13 7.14
CA LEU A 234 2.93 -8.04 6.92
C LEU A 234 2.69 -7.32 5.60
N ARG A 235 1.96 -7.94 4.68
CA ARG A 235 1.58 -7.33 3.41
C ARG A 235 0.09 -7.09 3.34
N TRP A 236 -0.29 -5.86 3.01
CA TRP A 236 -1.62 -5.53 2.55
C TRP A 236 -1.60 -5.50 1.02
N ARG A 237 -2.50 -6.27 0.42
CA ARG A 237 -2.62 -6.39 -1.03
C ARG A 237 -4.05 -6.14 -1.44
N TRP A 238 -4.30 -5.09 -2.22
CA TRP A 238 -5.61 -4.82 -2.79
C TRP A 238 -5.60 -5.20 -4.28
N MET A 239 -6.58 -6.03 -4.66
CA MET A 239 -6.86 -6.34 -6.06
C MET A 239 -8.07 -5.55 -6.53
N ALA A 240 -7.81 -4.46 -7.27
CA ALA A 240 -8.84 -3.58 -7.79
C ALA A 240 -9.69 -4.29 -8.85
N LYS A 241 -10.97 -4.47 -8.55
CA LYS A 241 -11.88 -5.24 -9.43
C LYS A 241 -12.13 -4.56 -10.77
N LEU A 242 -12.28 -3.23 -10.76
CA LEU A 242 -12.66 -2.48 -11.95
C LEU A 242 -11.51 -2.23 -12.93
N THR A 243 -10.28 -2.10 -12.42
CA THR A 243 -9.10 -1.78 -13.24
C THR A 243 -8.17 -2.99 -13.45
N GLY A 244 -8.27 -4.02 -12.60
CA GLY A 244 -7.34 -5.15 -12.60
C GLY A 244 -5.97 -4.81 -12.00
N GLU A 245 -5.83 -3.62 -11.41
CA GLU A 245 -4.61 -3.18 -10.76
C GLU A 245 -4.39 -3.88 -9.42
N THR A 246 -3.13 -3.96 -9.01
CA THR A 246 -2.74 -4.50 -7.70
C THR A 246 -1.99 -3.43 -6.93
N TYR A 247 -2.34 -3.25 -5.67
CA TYR A 247 -1.64 -2.36 -4.74
C TYR A 247 -0.95 -3.23 -3.69
N LEU A 248 0.29 -2.88 -3.33
CA LEU A 248 1.17 -3.73 -2.52
C LEU A 248 1.90 -2.88 -1.48
N ASP A 249 1.44 -2.98 -0.23
CA ASP A 249 2.12 -2.35 0.90
C ASP A 249 2.66 -3.41 1.84
N CYS A 250 3.88 -3.19 2.33
CA CYS A 250 4.49 -4.08 3.32
C CYS A 250 4.89 -3.28 4.55
N ALA A 251 4.74 -3.89 5.72
CA ALA A 251 5.26 -3.40 6.99
C ALA A 251 6.13 -4.49 7.63
N ASP A 252 7.26 -4.08 8.17
CA ASP A 252 8.18 -4.98 8.88
C ASP A 252 7.79 -5.05 10.36
N VAL A 253 7.55 -6.26 10.86
CA VAL A 253 7.06 -6.49 12.24
C VAL A 253 7.84 -7.62 12.88
N SER A 254 7.76 -7.76 14.20
CA SER A 254 8.24 -8.95 14.92
C SER A 254 7.09 -9.62 15.65
N ILE A 255 7.09 -10.94 15.69
CA ILE A 255 6.14 -11.74 16.47
C ILE A 255 6.96 -12.57 17.46
N GLY A 256 7.15 -12.04 18.66
CA GLY A 256 8.02 -12.65 19.66
C GLY A 256 7.29 -13.75 20.43
N SER A 257 8.00 -14.78 20.87
CA SER A 257 7.43 -15.66 21.89
C SER A 257 7.15 -14.83 23.15
N GLN A 258 5.98 -15.05 23.77
CA GLN A 258 5.67 -14.51 25.09
C GLN A 258 6.87 -14.80 25.99
N LYS A 259 7.70 -13.79 26.29
CA LYS A 259 8.50 -13.83 27.51
C LYS A 259 7.46 -13.77 28.61
N ARG A 260 6.88 -14.92 28.96
CA ARG A 260 6.32 -15.12 30.30
C ARG A 260 7.42 -14.57 31.19
N SER A 261 7.12 -13.48 31.90
CA SER A 261 8.00 -12.95 32.93
C SER A 261 8.06 -13.99 34.05
N ILE A 262 8.78 -15.09 33.80
CA ILE A 262 9.03 -16.14 34.79
C ILE A 262 9.85 -15.54 35.94
N ASP A 263 10.49 -14.39 35.72
CA ASP A 263 11.36 -13.76 36.71
C ASP A 263 10.61 -12.99 37.82
N SER A 264 9.39 -12.52 37.61
CA SER A 264 8.63 -11.85 38.68
C SER A 264 7.95 -12.84 39.62
N ASP A 265 7.46 -13.99 39.13
CA ASP A 265 6.80 -14.99 39.99
C ASP A 265 7.81 -15.92 40.72
N LEU A 266 9.02 -16.14 40.18
CA LEU A 266 10.07 -16.85 40.92
C LEU A 266 10.75 -15.97 41.98
N MET A 267 10.85 -14.66 41.77
CA MET A 267 11.44 -13.73 42.75
C MET A 267 10.48 -13.42 43.90
N VAL A 268 9.16 -13.38 43.66
CA VAL A 268 8.16 -13.19 44.71
C VAL A 268 8.06 -14.43 45.63
N ASN A 269 8.17 -15.64 45.08
CA ASN A 269 8.10 -16.87 45.88
C ASN A 269 9.38 -17.24 46.64
N LYS A 270 10.54 -16.67 46.30
CA LYS A 270 11.77 -16.86 47.10
C LYS A 270 11.90 -15.90 48.29
N ALA A 271 11.15 -14.80 48.31
CA ALA A 271 11.21 -13.84 49.41
C ALA A 271 10.38 -14.25 50.64
N GLN A 272 9.44 -15.20 50.50
CA GLN A 272 8.58 -15.63 51.62
C GLN A 272 9.14 -16.77 52.47
N ASP A 273 10.23 -17.43 52.07
CA ASP A 273 10.79 -18.59 52.79
C ASP A 273 12.05 -18.26 53.63
N TYR A 274 12.47 -17.00 53.71
CA TYR A 274 13.52 -16.60 54.66
C TYR A 274 12.91 -16.30 56.04
N ARG A 275 12.41 -17.33 56.73
CA ARG A 275 12.21 -17.28 58.18
C ARG A 275 13.56 -17.58 58.86
N PRO A 276 14.17 -16.62 59.58
CA PRO A 276 15.37 -16.90 60.36
C PRO A 276 15.03 -17.93 61.44
N ARG A 277 15.66 -19.11 61.35
CA ARG A 277 15.60 -20.12 62.43
C ARG A 277 16.25 -19.51 63.67
N GLY A 278 15.39 -19.21 64.65
CA GLY A 278 15.77 -18.72 65.97
C GLY A 278 16.85 -19.61 66.59
N ARG A 279 17.93 -18.94 66.97
CA ARG A 279 19.07 -19.47 67.69
C ARG A 279 18.62 -19.76 69.13
N THR A 280 18.58 -21.03 69.52
CA THR A 280 18.38 -21.42 70.92
C THR A 280 19.57 -20.95 71.75
N ALA A 281 19.28 -20.18 72.80
CA ALA A 281 20.24 -19.73 73.78
C ALA A 281 20.71 -20.91 74.67
N TRP A 282 22.01 -20.92 74.94
CA TRP A 282 22.63 -21.50 76.13
C TRP A 282 23.30 -20.35 76.88
#